data_AF-A0A9X3G4V9-F1
#
_entry.id   AF-A0A9X3G4V9-F1
#
_cell.length_a   1.000
_cell.length_b   1.000
_cell.length_c   1.000
_cell.angle_alpha   90.00
_cell.angle_beta   90.00
_cell.angle_gamma   90.00
#
_symmetry.space_group_name_H-M   'P 1'
#
loop_
_entity.id
_entity.type
_entity.pdbx_description
1 polymer ?
#
loop_
_entity_poly.entity_id
_entity_poly.type
_entity_poly.pdbx_seq_one_letter_code
_entity_poly.pdbx_strand_id
1 'polypeptide(L)'
;MDSPPPPVHIDLPGVHPQEVDEVGPWVFLDEAADPSVVFPDAVLIGGDEEEPLVVRVLDIAGENPDRRVRVDVLGVLIAADLNFESDEAGVVLARMPATVPSIGAEAFAGTSRAAWSRARVEAVEGGWLQLRLLATPDA
;
A
#
# COMPACT_ATOMS: atom_id res chain seq x y z
N MET A 1 -26.07 3.16 3.70
CA MET A 1 -25.65 3.65 2.37
C MET A 1 -24.25 3.14 2.16
N ASP A 2 -24.04 2.36 1.12
CA ASP A 2 -22.74 1.79 0.77
C ASP A 2 -21.92 2.89 0.08
N SER A 3 -21.13 3.66 0.85
CA SER A 3 -20.21 4.62 0.24
C SER A 3 -19.17 3.85 -0.57
N PRO A 4 -18.77 4.34 -1.75
CA PRO A 4 -17.65 3.74 -2.47
C PRO A 4 -16.41 3.75 -1.58
N PRO A 5 -15.54 2.72 -1.67
CA PRO A 5 -14.27 2.75 -0.96
C PRO A 5 -13.51 4.03 -1.34
N PRO A 6 -12.75 4.62 -0.40
CA PRO A 6 -11.95 5.80 -0.71
C PRO A 6 -11.02 5.47 -1.89
N PRO A 7 -10.88 6.38 -2.88
CA PRO A 7 -10.04 6.12 -4.04
C PRO A 7 -8.60 5.90 -3.62
N VAL A 8 -7.98 4.83 -4.13
CA VAL A 8 -6.54 4.59 -3.96
C VAL A 8 -5.78 5.46 -4.97
N HIS A 9 -4.73 6.14 -4.55
CA HIS A 9 -3.86 6.93 -5.42
C HIS A 9 -2.57 6.14 -5.56
N ILE A 10 -2.20 5.85 -6.80
CA ILE A 10 -1.01 5.10 -7.14
C ILE A 10 0.05 6.10 -7.60
N ASP A 11 1.15 6.17 -6.86
CA ASP A 11 2.29 7.01 -7.19
C ASP A 11 3.15 6.35 -8.27
N LEU A 12 3.28 5.01 -8.23
CA LEU A 12 4.13 4.20 -9.11
C LEU A 12 3.35 3.03 -9.78
N PRO A 13 2.60 3.29 -10.86
CA PRO A 13 1.67 2.32 -11.46
C PRO A 13 2.34 1.11 -12.13
N GLY A 14 3.59 1.22 -12.55
CA GLY A 14 4.32 0.12 -13.21
C GLY A 14 5.05 -0.83 -12.25
N VAL A 15 4.87 -0.69 -10.92
CA VAL A 15 5.54 -1.58 -9.97
C VAL A 15 4.84 -2.94 -9.95
N HIS A 16 5.51 -3.95 -10.47
CA HIS A 16 5.05 -5.33 -10.41
C HIS A 16 6.00 -6.19 -9.54
N PRO A 17 5.50 -6.88 -8.49
CA PRO A 17 6.34 -7.73 -7.63
C PRO A 17 7.06 -8.87 -8.37
N GLN A 18 6.61 -9.19 -9.57
CA GLN A 18 7.15 -10.25 -10.43
C GLN A 18 8.19 -9.73 -11.43
N GLU A 19 8.20 -8.42 -11.71
CA GLU A 19 9.15 -7.77 -12.59
C GLU A 19 10.35 -7.27 -11.76
N VAL A 20 11.28 -8.18 -11.49
CA VAL A 20 12.40 -7.95 -10.58
C VAL A 20 13.74 -7.97 -11.31
N ASP A 21 14.70 -7.19 -10.81
CA ASP A 21 16.12 -7.32 -11.12
C ASP A 21 16.88 -8.00 -9.95
N GLU A 22 18.22 -7.88 -9.92
CA GLU A 22 19.05 -8.47 -8.86
C GLU A 22 18.79 -7.86 -7.46
N VAL A 23 18.18 -6.68 -7.40
CA VAL A 23 17.90 -5.93 -6.17
C VAL A 23 16.44 -6.06 -5.75
N GLY A 24 15.51 -6.09 -6.72
CA GLY A 24 14.08 -6.25 -6.44
C GLY A 24 13.19 -5.69 -7.55
N PRO A 25 11.90 -5.46 -7.27
CA PRO A 25 11.00 -4.80 -8.20
C PRO A 25 11.52 -3.43 -8.62
N TRP A 26 11.29 -3.06 -9.87
CA TRP A 26 11.66 -1.77 -10.40
C TRP A 26 10.61 -1.26 -11.39
N VAL A 27 10.62 0.03 -11.65
CA VAL A 27 9.74 0.73 -12.60
C VAL A 27 10.50 1.88 -13.26
N PHE A 28 10.06 2.39 -14.42
CA PHE A 28 10.66 3.60 -14.97
C PHE A 28 10.16 4.85 -14.23
N LEU A 29 11.03 5.84 -14.08
CA LEU A 29 10.71 7.09 -13.37
C LEU A 29 9.65 7.93 -14.11
N ASP A 30 9.58 7.83 -15.43
CA ASP A 30 8.60 8.55 -16.26
C ASP A 30 7.18 7.94 -16.19
N GLU A 31 7.04 6.73 -15.65
CA GLU A 31 5.76 6.11 -15.33
C GLU A 31 5.17 6.61 -14.01
N ALA A 32 5.96 7.28 -13.17
CA ALA A 32 5.48 7.85 -11.92
C ALA A 32 4.40 8.92 -12.17
N ALA A 33 3.33 8.90 -11.37
CA ALA A 33 2.26 9.88 -11.47
C ALA A 33 2.76 11.31 -11.19
N ASP A 34 3.70 11.44 -10.27
CA ASP A 34 4.47 12.66 -10.00
C ASP A 34 5.94 12.30 -9.73
N PRO A 35 6.84 12.47 -10.72
CA PRO A 35 8.27 12.17 -10.54
C PRO A 35 8.95 13.01 -9.45
N SER A 36 8.36 14.13 -9.02
CA SER A 36 8.97 15.02 -8.02
C SER A 36 8.90 14.48 -6.59
N VAL A 37 8.02 13.51 -6.32
CA VAL A 37 7.91 12.84 -5.02
C VAL A 37 8.74 11.57 -4.93
N VAL A 38 9.43 11.20 -6.02
CA VAL A 38 10.24 9.99 -6.09
C VAL A 38 11.70 10.30 -5.75
N PHE A 39 12.11 9.92 -4.55
CA PHE A 39 13.49 10.06 -4.06
C PHE A 39 13.85 8.85 -3.18
N PRO A 40 15.14 8.51 -3.03
CA PRO A 40 15.56 7.40 -2.14
C PRO A 40 14.95 7.52 -0.74
N ASP A 41 14.55 6.38 -0.19
CA ASP A 41 13.81 6.22 1.07
C ASP A 41 12.36 6.75 1.10
N ALA A 42 11.85 7.34 0.00
CA ALA A 42 10.44 7.71 -0.09
C ALA A 42 9.56 6.46 0.03
N VAL A 43 8.50 6.54 0.84
CA VAL A 43 7.47 5.49 0.90
C VAL A 43 6.27 5.95 0.10
N LEU A 44 5.93 5.16 -0.92
CA LEU A 44 4.96 5.48 -1.96
C LEU A 44 3.98 4.31 -2.13
N ILE A 45 2.88 4.56 -2.84
CA ILE A 45 1.95 3.52 -3.25
C ILE A 45 2.27 3.10 -4.68
N GLY A 46 2.65 1.84 -4.86
CA GLY A 46 2.89 1.22 -6.17
C GLY A 46 1.84 0.17 -6.53
N GLY A 47 1.98 -0.43 -7.70
CA GLY A 47 1.06 -1.45 -8.21
C GLY A 47 -0.13 -0.83 -8.94
N ASP A 48 -1.33 -1.35 -8.74
CA ASP A 48 -2.54 -0.83 -9.38
C ASP A 48 -3.67 -0.60 -8.36
N GLU A 49 -4.81 -0.07 -8.82
CA GLU A 49 -5.96 0.24 -7.97
C GLU A 49 -6.62 -1.01 -7.35
N GLU A 50 -6.45 -2.19 -7.94
CA GLU A 50 -7.02 -3.45 -7.47
C GLU A 50 -6.08 -4.16 -6.46
N GLU A 51 -4.78 -4.08 -6.69
CA GLU A 51 -3.73 -4.66 -5.85
C GLU A 51 -2.63 -3.63 -5.47
N PRO A 52 -2.97 -2.60 -4.66
CA PRO A 52 -2.01 -1.57 -4.30
C PRO A 52 -0.98 -2.07 -3.28
N LEU A 53 0.25 -1.60 -3.44
CA LEU A 53 1.41 -1.98 -2.64
C LEU A 53 1.99 -0.77 -1.92
N VAL A 54 2.37 -0.94 -0.66
CA VAL A 54 3.23 0.04 0.03
C VAL A 54 4.67 -0.31 -0.31
N VAL A 55 5.38 0.63 -0.92
CA VAL A 55 6.75 0.42 -1.39
C VAL A 55 7.69 1.49 -0.88
N ARG A 56 8.94 1.14 -0.64
CA ARG A 56 10.02 2.08 -0.31
C ARG A 56 10.98 2.18 -1.48
N VAL A 57 11.27 3.39 -1.94
CA VAL A 57 12.29 3.64 -2.96
C VAL A 57 13.66 3.32 -2.38
N LEU A 58 14.38 2.39 -3.03
CA LEU A 58 15.74 2.01 -2.66
C LEU A 58 16.75 2.94 -3.32
N ASP A 59 16.67 3.05 -4.65
CA ASP A 59 17.52 3.94 -5.44
C ASP A 59 16.87 4.35 -6.77
N ILE A 60 17.49 5.32 -7.43
CA ILE A 60 17.11 5.75 -8.78
C ILE A 60 18.36 5.71 -9.64
N ALA A 61 18.43 4.75 -10.56
CA ALA A 61 19.60 4.48 -11.37
C ALA A 61 19.34 4.75 -12.86
N GLY A 62 20.42 4.94 -13.64
CA GLY A 62 20.35 5.18 -15.08
C GLY A 62 20.35 6.66 -15.47
N GLU A 63 20.36 6.90 -16.78
CA GLU A 63 20.28 8.22 -17.39
C GLU A 63 18.91 8.40 -18.05
N ASN A 64 18.49 9.64 -18.30
CA ASN A 64 17.23 9.87 -19.04
C ASN A 64 17.36 9.37 -20.49
N PRO A 65 16.34 8.71 -21.04
CA PRO A 65 15.02 8.43 -20.46
C PRO A 65 14.95 7.14 -19.62
N ASP A 66 16.00 6.31 -19.61
CA ASP A 66 16.05 4.99 -18.99
C ASP A 66 16.23 5.00 -17.45
N ARG A 67 15.78 6.05 -16.75
CA ARG A 67 15.90 6.13 -15.28
C ARG A 67 14.95 5.11 -14.64
N ARG A 68 15.51 4.19 -13.86
CA ARG A 68 14.77 3.15 -13.14
C ARG A 68 14.73 3.46 -11.65
N VAL A 69 13.54 3.32 -11.08
CA VAL A 69 13.27 3.42 -9.65
C VAL A 69 13.20 2.00 -9.12
N ARG A 70 14.15 1.60 -8.27
CA ARG A 70 14.09 0.31 -7.59
C ARG A 70 13.38 0.47 -6.27
N VAL A 71 12.58 -0.52 -5.90
CA VAL A 71 11.75 -0.45 -4.69
C VAL A 71 11.82 -1.74 -3.87
N ASP A 72 11.58 -1.58 -2.58
CA ASP A 72 11.33 -2.65 -1.63
C ASP A 72 9.83 -2.69 -1.31
N VAL A 73 9.21 -3.86 -1.43
CA VAL A 73 7.76 -4.02 -1.17
C VAL A 73 7.57 -4.28 0.32
N LEU A 74 6.99 -3.31 1.01
CA LEU A 74 6.74 -3.39 2.45
C LEU A 74 5.50 -4.23 2.76
N GLY A 75 4.52 -4.25 1.85
CA GLY A 75 3.30 -5.05 1.99
C GLY A 75 2.15 -4.54 1.12
N VAL A 76 1.00 -5.18 1.25
CA VAL A 76 -0.24 -4.78 0.56
C VAL A 76 -0.92 -3.62 1.29
N LEU A 77 -1.50 -2.69 0.53
CA LEU A 77 -2.38 -1.65 1.05
C LEU A 77 -3.84 -2.13 0.95
N ILE A 78 -4.55 -2.09 2.06
CA ILE A 78 -5.99 -2.29 2.12
C ILE A 78 -6.62 -0.90 2.31
N ALA A 79 -7.41 -0.48 1.32
CA ALA A 79 -8.15 0.77 1.40
C ALA A 79 -9.13 0.73 2.57
N ALA A 80 -8.88 1.57 3.57
CA ALA A 80 -9.67 1.65 4.78
C ALA A 80 -9.80 3.12 5.17
N ASP A 81 -11.02 3.55 5.47
CA ASP A 81 -11.19 4.84 6.13
C ASP A 81 -10.93 4.63 7.62
N LEU A 82 -9.74 5.05 8.06
CA LEU A 82 -9.26 4.90 9.43
C LEU A 82 -10.10 5.66 10.46
N ASN A 83 -11.07 6.48 10.03
CA ASN A 83 -12.01 7.15 10.93
C ASN A 83 -13.18 6.24 11.36
N PHE A 84 -13.35 5.05 10.78
CA PHE A 84 -14.36 4.08 11.20
C PHE A 84 -13.79 3.11 12.23
N GLU A 85 -13.93 3.49 13.50
CA GLU A 85 -13.66 2.61 14.64
C GLU A 85 -14.77 1.56 14.76
N SER A 86 -14.39 0.30 15.01
CA SER A 86 -15.29 -0.70 15.57
C SER A 86 -15.67 -0.30 16.99
N ASP A 87 -16.67 -0.99 17.53
CA ASP A 87 -16.96 -1.05 18.96
C ASP A 87 -15.77 -1.51 19.84
N GLU A 88 -14.73 -2.12 19.25
CA GLU A 88 -13.46 -2.40 19.91
C GLU A 88 -12.38 -1.36 19.58
N ALA A 89 -11.74 -0.80 20.62
CA ALA A 89 -10.68 0.18 20.45
C ALA A 89 -9.47 -0.40 19.70
N GLY A 90 -8.97 0.33 18.70
CA GLY A 90 -7.84 -0.10 17.87
C GLY A 90 -8.19 -1.11 16.79
N VAL A 91 -9.48 -1.42 16.59
CA VAL A 91 -9.98 -2.19 15.45
C VAL A 91 -10.69 -1.23 14.49
N VAL A 92 -10.28 -1.26 13.22
CA VAL A 92 -10.91 -0.48 12.15
C VAL A 92 -11.57 -1.41 11.15
N LEU A 93 -12.63 -0.92 10.52
CA LEU A 93 -13.33 -1.65 9.46
C LEU A 93 -12.78 -1.24 8.09
N ALA A 94 -12.47 -2.24 7.27
CA ALA A 94 -12.10 -2.03 5.88
C ALA A 94 -13.03 -2.82 4.97
N ARG A 95 -13.31 -2.29 3.79
CA ARG A 95 -14.09 -3.04 2.79
C ARG A 95 -13.23 -4.21 2.32
N MET A 96 -13.86 -5.36 2.09
CA MET A 96 -13.15 -6.52 1.58
C MET A 96 -12.55 -6.21 0.20
N PRO A 97 -11.23 -6.36 0.01
CA PRO A 97 -10.59 -6.23 -1.30
C PRO A 97 -11.00 -7.37 -2.23
N ALA A 98 -10.70 -7.24 -3.52
CA ALA A 98 -10.97 -8.28 -4.52
C ALA A 98 -10.28 -9.61 -4.15
N THR A 99 -9.01 -9.52 -3.75
CA THR A 99 -8.23 -10.64 -3.21
C THR A 99 -8.34 -10.66 -1.69
N VAL A 100 -9.13 -11.58 -1.14
CA VAL A 100 -9.39 -11.66 0.31
C VAL A 100 -8.12 -12.11 1.05
N PRO A 101 -7.57 -11.30 1.98
CA PRO A 101 -6.41 -11.70 2.76
C PRO A 101 -6.78 -12.78 3.79
N SER A 102 -5.79 -13.61 4.15
CA SER A 102 -5.97 -14.62 5.20
C SER A 102 -6.09 -13.97 6.58
N ILE A 103 -6.89 -14.56 7.47
CA ILE A 103 -6.90 -14.17 8.89
C ILE A 103 -5.49 -14.33 9.47
N GLY A 104 -5.05 -13.33 10.23
CA GLY A 104 -3.71 -13.23 10.79
C GLY A 104 -2.68 -12.56 9.86
N ALA A 105 -3.03 -12.28 8.59
CA ALA A 105 -2.13 -11.56 7.69
C ALA A 105 -1.89 -10.13 8.17
N GLU A 106 -0.65 -9.65 8.00
CA GLU A 106 -0.29 -8.25 8.22
C GLU A 106 -0.39 -7.48 6.91
N ALA A 107 -0.94 -6.27 6.99
CA ALA A 107 -1.14 -5.37 5.87
C ALA A 107 -1.00 -3.92 6.33
N PHE A 108 -1.04 -2.99 5.39
CA PHE A 108 -1.23 -1.58 5.68
C PHE A 108 -2.70 -1.23 5.46
N ALA A 109 -3.33 -0.57 6.42
CA ALA A 109 -4.69 -0.07 6.32
C ALA A 109 -4.64 1.46 6.26
N GLY A 110 -5.31 2.07 5.29
CA GLY A 110 -5.26 3.53 5.20
C GLY A 110 -5.90 4.15 3.99
N THR A 111 -5.73 5.47 3.93
CA THR A 111 -6.11 6.28 2.77
C THR A 111 -4.90 6.56 1.90
N SER A 112 -5.17 6.80 0.63
CA SER A 112 -4.19 6.93 -0.44
C SER A 112 -3.20 8.08 -0.36
N ARG A 113 -3.45 9.10 0.46
CA ARG A 113 -2.71 10.37 0.33
C ARG A 113 -1.65 10.66 1.39
N ALA A 114 -1.67 10.01 2.55
CA ALA A 114 -0.70 10.33 3.61
C ALA A 114 -0.74 9.41 4.84
N ALA A 115 -1.86 8.71 5.07
CA ALA A 115 -2.11 8.08 6.35
C ALA A 115 -2.50 6.62 6.17
N TRP A 116 -1.55 5.75 6.46
CA TRP A 116 -1.74 4.33 6.62
C TRP A 116 -1.11 3.87 7.93
N SER A 117 -1.59 2.75 8.45
CA SER A 117 -1.10 2.12 9.66
C SER A 117 -0.91 0.63 9.39
N ARG A 118 0.09 0.03 10.04
CA ARG A 118 0.19 -1.43 10.05
C ARG A 118 -1.03 -2.00 10.74
N ALA A 119 -1.57 -3.06 10.19
CA ALA A 119 -2.74 -3.73 10.72
C ALA A 119 -2.64 -5.24 10.54
N ARG A 120 -3.37 -5.99 11.35
CA ARG A 120 -3.57 -7.42 11.21
C ARG A 120 -5.02 -7.73 10.91
N VAL A 121 -5.28 -8.62 9.97
CA VAL A 121 -6.62 -9.12 9.65
C VAL A 121 -7.10 -10.03 10.79
N GLU A 122 -8.19 -9.69 11.46
CA GLU A 122 -8.74 -10.50 12.55
C GLU A 122 -9.95 -11.31 12.13
N ALA A 123 -10.82 -10.72 11.32
CA ALA A 123 -12.04 -11.36 10.87
C ALA A 123 -12.44 -10.89 9.48
N VAL A 124 -13.20 -11.74 8.78
CA VAL A 124 -13.84 -11.45 7.50
C VAL A 124 -15.32 -11.74 7.66
N GLU A 125 -16.14 -10.69 7.73
CA GLU A 125 -17.57 -10.82 8.05
C GLU A 125 -18.40 -9.85 7.22
N GLY A 126 -19.48 -10.36 6.60
CA GLY A 126 -20.46 -9.50 5.94
C GLY A 126 -19.92 -8.60 4.82
N GLY A 127 -18.81 -8.98 4.18
CA GLY A 127 -18.14 -8.17 3.15
C GLY A 127 -17.17 -7.11 3.70
N TRP A 128 -16.86 -7.18 5.00
CA TRP A 128 -15.92 -6.31 5.69
C TRP A 128 -14.76 -7.13 6.29
N LEU A 129 -13.61 -6.48 6.38
CA LEU A 129 -12.46 -6.92 7.17
C LEU A 129 -12.45 -6.14 8.49
N GLN A 130 -12.22 -6.85 9.59
CA GLN A 130 -11.83 -6.25 10.85
C GLN A 130 -10.30 -6.25 10.93
N LEU A 131 -9.72 -5.06 11.04
CA LEU A 131 -8.28 -4.86 11.04
C LEU A 131 -7.85 -4.30 12.39
N ARG A 132 -7.03 -5.04 13.13
CA ARG A 132 -6.41 -4.54 14.36
C ARG A 132 -5.19 -3.71 14.01
N LEU A 133 -5.20 -2.44 14.37
CA LEU A 133 -4.05 -1.56 14.21
C LEU A 133 -2.91 -2.07 15.10
N LEU A 134 -1.74 -2.23 14.48
CA LEU A 134 -0.53 -2.61 15.17
C LEU A 134 0.19 -1.32 15.56
N ALA A 135 0.55 -1.20 16.84
CA ALA A 135 1.44 -0.13 17.27
C ALA A 135 2.74 -0.22 16.46
N THR A 136 3.26 0.93 16.04
CA THR A 136 4.64 0.99 15.53
C THR A 136 5.54 0.43 16.63
N PRO A 137 6.44 -0.53 16.35
CA PRO A 137 7.42 -0.92 17.34
C PRO A 137 8.13 0.36 17.81
N ASP A 138 8.25 0.55 19.12
CA ASP A 138 9.01 1.66 19.68
C ASP A 138 10.37 1.71 18.98
N ALA A 139 10.68 2.86 18.38
CA ALA A 139 11.90 3.12 17.62
C ALA A 139 13.16 3.06 18.50
#